data_AF-A0A3N9ULC6-F1
#
_entry.id   AF-A0A3N9ULC6-F1
#
_cell.length_a   1.000
_cell.length_b   1.000
_cell.length_c   1.000
_cell.angle_alpha   90.00
_cell.angle_beta   90.00
_cell.angle_gamma   90.00
#
_symmetry.space_group_name_H-M   'P 1'
#
loop_
_entity.id
_entity.type
_entity.pdbx_description
1 polymer ?
#
loop_
_entity_poly.entity_id
_entity_poly.type
_entity_poly.pdbx_seq_one_letter_code
_entity_poly.pdbx_strand_id
1 'polypeptide(L)'
;KVVPGYENVPIVVNSPLTYKGITFYQSSYGPAGEGSVYHLSVRSKNGGAPVKLTARQGENIPLAGGGSLQVIEATQDVRPFMRMYSGPAIRVAYAPPGGSPQSVVLLRDYPDLDMQRGGEHIFTYDSADEKYFTGLQVAKDPGVWVVWVGCALMIVGICIAFFLSHKRIWVRVTNGRVTVGGTASKNQAAFELLFENLIEKMKKV
;
A
#
# COMPACT_ATOMS: atom_id res chain seq x y z
N LYS A 1 -28.56 -9.82 -3.30
CA LYS A 1 -28.55 -11.28 -3.02
C LYS A 1 -27.15 -11.63 -2.53
N VAL A 2 -27.03 -12.28 -1.37
CA VAL A 2 -25.72 -12.67 -0.80
C VAL A 2 -25.02 -13.62 -1.77
N VAL A 3 -23.70 -13.49 -1.92
CA VAL A 3 -22.89 -14.39 -2.74
C VAL A 3 -22.56 -15.63 -1.89
N PRO A 4 -22.93 -16.86 -2.34
CA PRO A 4 -22.63 -18.08 -1.59
C PRO A 4 -21.13 -18.19 -1.29
N GLY A 5 -20.77 -18.44 -0.03
CA GLY A 5 -19.38 -18.55 0.43
C GLY A 5 -18.65 -17.22 0.69
N TYR A 6 -19.32 -16.07 0.51
CA TYR A 6 -18.75 -14.73 0.72
C TYR A 6 -19.54 -13.91 1.75
N GLU A 7 -20.13 -14.59 2.73
CA GLU A 7 -20.82 -13.95 3.85
C GLU A 7 -19.84 -13.74 5.01
N ASN A 8 -19.72 -12.50 5.51
CA ASN A 8 -18.82 -12.12 6.61
C ASN A 8 -17.35 -12.54 6.43
N VAL A 9 -16.86 -12.61 5.19
CA VAL A 9 -15.48 -12.98 4.91
C VAL A 9 -14.54 -11.82 5.26
N PRO A 10 -13.51 -12.05 6.11
CA PRO A 10 -12.57 -11.01 6.48
C PRO A 10 -11.65 -10.66 5.30
N ILE A 11 -11.31 -9.38 5.20
CA ILE A 11 -10.21 -8.90 4.36
C ILE A 11 -9.04 -8.62 5.30
N VAL A 12 -7.90 -9.25 5.07
CA VAL A 12 -6.75 -9.22 5.99
C VAL A 12 -5.53 -8.63 5.27
N VAL A 13 -4.69 -7.91 6.01
CA VAL A 13 -3.39 -7.42 5.51
C VAL A 13 -2.60 -8.57 4.88
N ASN A 14 -2.04 -8.34 3.69
CA ASN A 14 -1.31 -9.34 2.91
C ASN A 14 -2.11 -10.61 2.51
N SER A 15 -3.42 -10.62 2.72
CA SER A 15 -4.32 -11.71 2.31
C SER A 15 -5.59 -11.11 1.70
N PRO A 16 -5.49 -10.55 0.48
CA PRO A 16 -6.59 -9.85 -0.16
C PRO A 16 -7.72 -10.80 -0.57
N LEU A 17 -8.94 -10.29 -0.63
CA LEU A 17 -10.12 -11.04 -1.05
C LEU A 17 -10.34 -10.88 -2.55
N THR A 18 -10.36 -11.97 -3.31
CA THR A 18 -10.61 -11.93 -4.76
C THR A 18 -11.95 -12.57 -5.11
N TYR A 19 -12.75 -11.88 -5.92
CA TYR A 19 -14.00 -12.39 -6.46
C TYR A 19 -14.25 -11.87 -7.87
N LYS A 20 -14.47 -12.77 -8.83
CA LYS A 20 -14.73 -12.45 -10.25
C LYS A 20 -13.72 -11.48 -10.89
N GLY A 21 -12.44 -11.63 -10.53
CA GLY A 21 -11.35 -10.78 -11.02
C GLY A 21 -11.27 -9.40 -10.38
N ILE A 22 -12.09 -9.11 -9.36
CA ILE A 22 -11.98 -7.93 -8.50
C ILE A 22 -11.25 -8.36 -7.23
N THR A 23 -10.23 -7.61 -6.85
CA THR A 23 -9.45 -7.86 -5.64
C THR A 23 -9.63 -6.71 -4.66
N PHE A 24 -9.98 -7.05 -3.42
CA PHE A 24 -10.15 -6.12 -2.32
C PHE A 24 -8.91 -6.19 -1.41
N TYR A 25 -8.24 -5.05 -1.27
CA TYR A 25 -7.09 -4.87 -0.40
C TYR A 25 -7.48 -3.98 0.78
N GLN A 26 -6.97 -4.31 1.96
CA GLN A 26 -6.91 -3.34 3.04
C GLN A 26 -5.70 -2.42 2.80
N SER A 27 -5.96 -1.18 2.38
CA SER A 27 -4.90 -0.22 2.00
C SER A 27 -4.48 0.68 3.15
N SER A 28 -5.39 0.97 4.08
CA SER A 28 -5.11 1.78 5.25
C SER A 28 -5.98 1.38 6.43
N TYR A 29 -5.52 1.71 7.63
CA TYR A 29 -6.25 1.54 8.88
C TYR A 29 -5.76 2.60 9.86
N GLY A 30 -6.66 3.12 10.69
CA GLY A 30 -6.29 4.12 11.69
C GLY A 30 -7.47 4.59 12.52
N PRO A 31 -7.21 5.45 13.51
CA PRO A 31 -8.26 6.08 14.28
C PRO A 31 -9.12 6.96 13.36
N ALA A 32 -10.42 6.74 13.38
CA ALA A 32 -11.41 7.60 12.78
C ALA A 32 -11.66 8.76 13.73
N GLY A 33 -11.27 9.96 13.32
CA GLY A 33 -11.60 11.19 14.07
C GLY A 33 -13.12 11.37 14.25
N GLU A 34 -13.88 10.99 13.22
CA GLU A 34 -15.33 11.01 13.22
C GLU A 34 -15.90 9.88 14.10
N GLY A 35 -16.79 10.26 15.02
CA GLY A 35 -17.43 9.32 15.95
C GLY A 35 -16.58 8.89 17.14
N SER A 36 -15.28 9.23 17.17
CA SER A 36 -14.45 9.08 18.36
C SER A 36 -14.85 10.10 19.43
N VAL A 37 -14.81 9.67 20.69
CA VAL A 37 -15.13 10.51 21.84
C VAL A 37 -13.93 10.55 22.77
N TYR A 38 -13.46 11.75 23.10
CA TYR A 38 -12.31 11.99 23.97
C TYR A 38 -12.80 12.43 25.35
N HIS A 39 -12.28 11.79 26.39
CA HIS A 39 -12.55 12.13 27.78
C HIS A 39 -11.37 12.91 28.33
N LEU A 40 -11.64 14.12 28.80
CA LEU A 40 -10.67 15.01 29.38
C LEU A 40 -11.10 15.43 30.79
N SER A 41 -10.14 15.89 31.57
CA SER A 41 -10.41 16.56 32.83
C SER A 41 -9.79 17.95 32.82
N VAL A 42 -10.52 18.94 33.33
CA VAL A 42 -10.01 20.30 33.54
C VAL A 42 -9.95 20.59 35.03
N ARG A 43 -8.84 21.14 35.49
CA ARG A 43 -8.65 21.56 36.88
C ARG A 43 -8.10 22.98 36.92
N SER A 44 -8.57 23.80 37.85
CA SER A 44 -7.93 25.11 38.08
C SER A 44 -6.59 24.93 38.80
N LYS A 45 -5.59 25.71 38.39
CA LYS A 45 -4.28 25.81 39.05
C LYS A 45 -4.40 26.21 40.52
N ASN A 46 -5.42 27.00 40.87
CA ASN A 46 -5.68 27.46 42.24
C ASN A 46 -6.32 26.39 43.14
N GLY A 47 -6.49 25.16 42.63
CA GLY A 47 -7.11 24.06 43.35
C GLY A 47 -8.55 23.80 42.89
N GLY A 48 -9.18 22.81 43.53
CA GLY A 48 -10.53 22.33 43.15
C GLY A 48 -10.51 20.92 42.56
N ALA A 49 -11.70 20.31 42.53
CA ALA A 49 -11.91 18.99 41.95
C ALA A 49 -11.81 19.07 40.41
N PRO A 50 -11.19 18.08 39.75
CA PRO A 50 -11.22 17.99 38.29
C PRO A 50 -12.65 17.88 37.78
N VAL A 51 -13.00 18.71 36.80
CA VAL A 51 -14.27 18.62 36.07
C VAL A 51 -14.04 17.78 34.82
N LYS A 52 -14.81 16.70 34.68
CA LYS A 52 -14.75 15.84 33.50
C LYS A 52 -15.47 16.48 32.33
N LEU A 53 -14.86 16.39 31.17
CA LEU A 53 -15.33 16.88 29.88
C LEU A 53 -15.31 15.75 28.87
N THR A 54 -16.30 15.74 28.00
CA THR A 54 -16.37 14.81 26.88
C THR A 54 -16.37 15.62 25.60
N ALA A 55 -15.51 15.27 24.66
CA ALA A 55 -15.28 16.04 23.45
C ALA A 55 -15.29 15.16 22.20
N ARG A 56 -15.91 15.65 21.13
CA ARG A 56 -15.68 15.13 19.77
C ARG A 56 -14.68 16.01 19.04
N GLN A 57 -13.99 15.45 18.05
CA GLN A 57 -13.08 16.22 17.23
C GLN A 57 -13.84 17.34 16.49
N GLY A 58 -13.32 18.57 16.55
CA GLY A 58 -13.94 19.75 15.96
C GLY A 58 -15.10 20.35 16.76
N GLU A 59 -15.55 19.72 17.84
CA GLU A 59 -16.60 20.27 18.71
C GLU A 59 -16.02 21.38 19.61
N ASN A 60 -16.70 22.53 19.69
CA ASN A 60 -16.30 23.63 20.56
C ASN A 60 -17.06 23.54 21.90
N ILE A 61 -16.33 23.28 22.98
CA ILE A 61 -16.88 23.02 24.31
C ILE A 61 -16.68 24.26 25.18
N PRO A 62 -17.75 24.88 25.70
CA PRO A 62 -17.61 26.00 26.64
C PRO A 62 -17.05 25.51 27.98
N LEU A 63 -16.13 26.27 28.56
CA LEU A 63 -15.53 25.97 29.86
C LEU A 63 -16.20 26.77 30.98
N ALA A 64 -16.25 26.18 32.17
CA ALA A 64 -16.70 26.87 33.38
C ALA A 64 -15.68 27.96 33.76
N GLY A 65 -16.13 29.22 33.84
CA GLY A 65 -15.25 30.39 33.98
C GLY A 65 -15.04 31.20 32.69
N GLY A 66 -15.63 30.75 31.58
CA GLY A 66 -15.53 31.40 30.28
C GLY A 66 -14.42 30.79 29.41
N GLY A 67 -14.45 31.11 28.11
CA GLY A 67 -13.59 30.49 27.13
C GLY A 67 -14.13 29.17 26.58
N SER A 68 -13.37 28.53 25.69
CA SER A 68 -13.77 27.29 25.04
C SER A 68 -12.59 26.36 24.75
N LEU A 69 -12.89 25.09 24.56
CA LEU A 69 -11.95 24.03 24.25
C LEU A 69 -12.43 23.27 23.02
N GLN A 70 -11.54 22.96 22.10
CA GLN A 70 -11.84 22.15 20.92
C GLN A 70 -10.72 21.13 20.71
N VAL A 71 -11.08 19.86 20.55
CA VAL A 71 -10.10 18.85 20.12
C VAL A 71 -9.87 19.02 18.62
N ILE A 72 -8.65 19.38 18.24
CA ILE A 72 -8.27 19.60 16.83
C ILE A 72 -7.86 18.27 16.19
N GLU A 73 -7.04 17.50 16.89
CA GLU A 73 -6.37 16.31 16.33
C GLU A 73 -6.07 15.30 17.41
N ALA A 74 -6.02 14.02 17.03
CA ALA A 74 -5.65 12.92 17.91
C ALA A 74 -4.71 11.95 17.17
N THR A 75 -3.79 11.35 17.91
CA THR A 75 -2.90 10.28 17.42
C THR A 75 -2.79 9.17 18.46
N GLN A 76 -2.61 7.94 17.98
CA GLN A 76 -2.31 6.78 18.83
C GLN A 76 -0.86 6.79 19.33
N ASP A 77 0.03 7.46 18.60
CA ASP A 77 1.42 7.59 19.01
C ASP A 77 1.94 8.99 18.67
N VAL A 78 2.37 9.71 19.71
CA VAL A 78 2.95 11.05 19.59
C VAL A 78 4.41 11.03 19.14
N ARG A 79 5.08 9.87 19.20
CA ARG A 79 6.52 9.72 18.93
C ARG A 79 7.00 10.33 17.60
N PRO A 80 6.25 10.27 16.48
CA PRO A 80 6.65 10.94 15.24
C PRO A 80 6.82 12.47 15.36
N PHE A 81 6.09 13.08 16.29
CA PHE A 81 6.09 14.54 16.53
C PHE A 81 6.94 14.93 17.74
N MET A 82 6.92 14.10 18.80
CA MET A 82 7.65 14.32 20.04
C MET A 82 8.49 13.09 20.36
N ARG A 83 9.72 13.02 19.85
CA ARG A 83 10.59 11.83 19.90
C ARG A 83 10.85 11.25 21.29
N MET A 84 10.73 12.06 22.34
CA MET A 84 10.96 11.67 23.74
C MET A 84 9.74 10.99 24.38
N TYR A 85 8.56 11.15 23.79
CA TYR A 85 7.31 10.61 24.30
C TYR A 85 6.74 9.58 23.33
N SER A 86 5.94 8.66 23.86
CA SER A 86 5.19 7.68 23.07
C SER A 86 3.79 7.53 23.61
N GLY A 87 2.89 7.00 22.79
CA GLY A 87 1.52 6.71 23.18
C GLY A 87 0.52 7.82 22.81
N PRO A 88 -0.75 7.66 23.18
CA PRO A 88 -1.82 8.48 22.64
C PRO A 88 -1.75 9.93 23.11
N ALA A 89 -1.98 10.83 22.17
CA ALA A 89 -2.01 12.26 22.43
C ALA A 89 -3.12 12.93 21.64
N ILE A 90 -3.64 14.01 22.21
CA ILE A 90 -4.58 14.90 21.55
C ILE A 90 -4.01 16.31 21.54
N ARG A 91 -4.29 17.04 20.47
CA ARG A 91 -4.02 18.47 20.37
C ARG A 91 -5.34 19.22 20.50
N VAL A 92 -5.40 20.10 21.50
CA VAL A 92 -6.58 20.91 21.81
C VAL A 92 -6.31 22.38 21.53
N ALA A 93 -7.27 23.07 20.93
CA ALA A 93 -7.34 24.52 20.92
C ALA A 93 -8.09 24.97 22.18
N TYR A 94 -7.41 25.71 23.04
CA TYR A 94 -8.00 26.37 24.20
C TYR A 94 -8.08 27.87 23.94
N ALA A 95 -9.29 28.41 23.90
CA ALA A 95 -9.56 29.84 23.81
C ALA A 95 -9.93 30.39 25.19
N PRO A 96 -9.03 31.11 25.89
CA PRO A 96 -9.36 31.74 27.16
C PRO A 96 -10.42 32.85 26.99
N PRO A 97 -11.16 33.21 28.04
CA PRO A 97 -12.15 34.30 27.98
C PRO A 97 -11.48 35.61 27.55
N GLY A 98 -11.86 36.13 26.37
CA GLY A 98 -11.33 37.39 25.83
C GLY A 98 -9.89 37.33 25.30
N GLY A 99 -9.27 36.15 25.22
CA GLY A 99 -7.92 35.97 24.68
C GLY A 99 -7.89 35.19 23.36
N SER A 100 -6.68 35.04 22.80
CA SER A 100 -6.48 34.29 21.55
C SER A 100 -6.40 32.78 21.80
N PRO A 101 -6.91 31.95 20.86
CA PRO A 101 -6.78 30.50 20.94
C PRO A 101 -5.32 30.04 21.04
N GLN A 102 -5.04 29.15 21.98
CA GLN A 102 -3.74 28.52 22.21
C GLN A 102 -3.82 27.02 21.92
N SER A 103 -2.78 26.48 21.30
CA SER A 103 -2.67 25.05 21.03
C SER A 103 -1.95 24.35 22.17
N VAL A 104 -2.56 23.32 22.74
CA VAL A 104 -2.01 22.53 23.84
C VAL A 104 -2.02 21.06 23.43
N VAL A 105 -0.91 20.36 23.68
CA VAL A 105 -0.81 18.92 23.41
C VAL A 105 -0.90 18.18 24.74
N LEU A 106 -1.86 17.27 24.85
CA LEU A 106 -2.12 16.48 26.04
C LEU A 106 -1.78 15.02 25.76
N LEU A 107 -0.90 14.46 26.57
CA LEU A 107 -0.44 13.08 26.44
C LEU A 107 -1.13 12.25 27.52
N ARG A 108 -1.81 11.18 27.12
CA ARG A 108 -2.56 10.34 28.05
C ARG A 108 -1.64 9.69 29.09
N ASP A 109 -0.51 9.18 28.61
CA ASP A 109 0.45 8.43 29.43
C ASP A 109 1.35 9.38 30.25
N TYR A 110 1.22 10.70 30.05
CA TYR A 110 1.97 11.75 30.76
C TYR A 110 1.01 12.88 31.20
N PRO A 111 0.04 12.60 32.10
CA PRO A 111 -1.06 13.50 32.42
C PRO A 111 -0.63 14.82 33.07
N ASP A 112 0.53 14.84 33.71
CA ASP A 112 1.05 16.01 34.43
C ASP A 112 1.77 17.02 33.51
N LEU A 113 1.93 16.71 32.21
CA LEU A 113 2.74 17.52 31.29
C LEU A 113 2.18 18.94 31.12
N ASP A 114 0.85 19.10 31.11
CA ASP A 114 0.22 20.43 31.00
C ASP A 114 0.42 21.30 32.25
N MET A 115 0.73 20.70 33.42
CA MET A 115 1.02 21.47 34.64
C MET A 115 2.24 22.39 34.44
N GLN A 116 3.18 21.99 33.59
CA GLN A 116 4.39 22.75 33.27
C GLN A 116 4.11 23.98 32.41
N ARG A 117 2.97 24.04 31.70
CA ARG A 117 2.56 25.22 30.92
C ARG A 117 2.28 26.43 31.79
N GLY A 118 1.95 26.21 33.08
CA GLY A 118 1.74 27.27 34.06
C GLY A 118 0.44 28.07 33.88
N GLY A 119 -0.45 27.64 32.97
CA GLY A 119 -1.75 28.28 32.72
C GLY A 119 -2.74 28.11 33.87
N GLU A 120 -3.80 28.93 33.88
CA GLU A 120 -4.81 28.90 34.95
C GLU A 120 -5.66 27.62 34.98
N HIS A 121 -5.87 27.03 33.80
CA HIS A 121 -6.50 25.73 33.64
C HIS A 121 -5.45 24.70 33.26
N ILE A 122 -5.43 23.59 33.98
CA ILE A 122 -4.65 22.39 33.69
C ILE A 122 -5.61 21.40 33.04
N PHE A 123 -5.25 20.93 31.85
CA PHE A 123 -6.00 19.91 31.13
C PHE A 123 -5.29 18.56 31.21
N THR A 124 -6.08 17.51 31.38
CA THR A 124 -5.59 16.13 31.40
C THR A 124 -6.37 15.32 30.38
N TYR A 125 -5.67 14.52 29.58
CA TYR A 125 -6.29 13.58 28.65
C TYR A 125 -6.46 12.23 29.36
N ASP A 126 -7.70 11.84 29.67
CA ASP A 126 -7.98 10.67 30.50
C ASP A 126 -8.07 9.39 29.65
N SER A 127 -8.90 9.41 28.61
CA SER A 127 -9.17 8.24 27.76
C SER A 127 -9.93 8.63 26.48
N ALA A 128 -10.09 7.69 25.55
CA ALA A 128 -10.95 7.89 24.39
C ALA A 128 -11.72 6.61 24.03
N ASP A 129 -12.97 6.79 23.64
CA ASP A 129 -13.77 5.78 22.95
C ASP A 129 -13.48 5.91 21.46
N GLU A 130 -12.42 5.25 21.02
CA GLU A 130 -11.88 5.39 19.68
C GLU A 130 -12.69 4.58 18.67
N LYS A 131 -13.04 5.23 17.56
CA LYS A 131 -13.49 4.57 16.34
C LYS A 131 -12.30 4.38 15.43
N TYR A 132 -12.32 3.30 14.65
CA TYR A 132 -11.29 2.99 13.68
C TYR A 132 -11.93 2.91 12.30
N PHE A 133 -11.20 3.38 11.30
CA PHE A 133 -11.56 3.18 9.90
C PHE A 133 -10.65 2.13 9.28
N THR A 134 -11.16 1.46 8.23
CA THR A 134 -10.36 0.65 7.33
C THR A 134 -10.58 1.16 5.91
N GLY A 135 -9.49 1.55 5.25
CA GLY A 135 -9.49 1.87 3.83
C GLY A 135 -9.49 0.58 3.02
N LEU A 136 -10.48 0.44 2.14
CA LEU A 136 -10.54 -0.67 1.19
C LEU A 136 -10.20 -0.16 -0.20
N GLN A 137 -9.18 -0.73 -0.81
CA GLN A 137 -8.84 -0.50 -2.20
C GLN A 137 -9.41 -1.65 -3.05
N VAL A 138 -10.17 -1.28 -4.07
CA VAL A 138 -10.80 -2.22 -5.00
C VAL A 138 -10.06 -2.10 -6.33
N ALA A 139 -9.45 -3.20 -6.78
CA ALA A 139 -8.70 -3.25 -8.03
C ALA A 139 -9.26 -4.33 -8.95
N LYS A 140 -9.13 -4.12 -10.27
CA LYS A 140 -9.51 -5.09 -11.31
C LYS A 140 -8.55 -4.94 -12.50
N ASP A 141 -7.73 -5.95 -12.72
CA ASP A 141 -6.67 -5.91 -13.75
C ASP A 141 -6.89 -6.98 -14.83
N PRO A 142 -7.80 -6.76 -15.80
CA PRO A 142 -8.10 -7.75 -16.83
C PRO A 142 -6.96 -7.92 -17.86
N GLY A 143 -6.07 -6.92 -17.98
CA GLY A 143 -4.98 -6.91 -18.97
C GLY A 143 -3.78 -7.77 -18.62
N VAL A 144 -3.71 -8.35 -17.42
CA VAL A 144 -2.56 -9.15 -16.96
C VAL A 144 -2.27 -10.30 -17.92
N TRP A 145 -3.30 -10.97 -18.43
CA TRP A 145 -3.14 -12.05 -19.41
C TRP A 145 -2.56 -11.58 -20.74
N VAL A 146 -2.93 -10.38 -21.21
CA VAL A 146 -2.40 -9.79 -22.45
C VAL A 146 -0.90 -9.49 -22.29
N VAL A 147 -0.50 -8.96 -21.13
CA VAL A 147 0.91 -8.71 -20.82
C VAL A 147 1.71 -10.03 -20.84
N TRP A 148 1.20 -11.09 -20.18
CA TRP A 148 1.85 -12.40 -20.20
C TRP A 148 1.97 -13.00 -21.61
N VAL A 149 0.95 -12.84 -22.44
CA VAL A 149 1.00 -13.25 -23.86
C VAL A 149 2.10 -12.47 -24.61
N GLY A 150 2.21 -11.16 -24.40
CA GLY A 150 3.26 -10.34 -24.98
C GLY A 150 4.67 -10.78 -24.52
N CYS A 151 4.84 -11.01 -23.22
CA CYS A 151 6.11 -11.52 -22.67
C CYS A 151 6.48 -12.89 -23.24
N ALA A 152 5.51 -13.81 -23.35
CA ALA A 152 5.74 -15.12 -23.94
C ALA A 152 6.11 -15.03 -25.43
N LEU A 153 5.40 -14.19 -26.20
CA LEU A 153 5.68 -13.98 -27.62
C LEU A 153 7.08 -13.38 -27.84
N MET A 154 7.51 -12.47 -26.97
CA MET A 154 8.87 -11.92 -27.00
C MET A 154 9.93 -13.00 -26.75
N ILE A 155 9.75 -13.86 -25.73
CA ILE A 155 10.66 -14.98 -25.47
C ILE A 155 10.74 -15.92 -26.67
N VAL A 156 9.60 -16.28 -27.25
CA VAL A 156 9.52 -17.14 -28.44
C VAL A 156 10.21 -16.48 -29.64
N GLY A 157 9.99 -15.19 -29.87
CA GLY A 157 10.62 -14.44 -30.96
C GLY A 157 12.15 -14.43 -30.84
N ILE A 158 12.67 -14.24 -29.63
CA ILE A 158 14.09 -14.34 -29.33
C ILE A 158 14.59 -15.76 -29.60
N CYS A 159 13.90 -16.79 -29.12
CA CYS A 159 14.28 -18.19 -29.40
C CYS A 159 14.32 -18.47 -30.91
N ILE A 160 13.33 -18.03 -31.67
CA ILE A 160 13.32 -18.18 -33.14
C ILE A 160 14.53 -17.47 -33.76
N ALA A 161 14.78 -16.21 -33.41
CA ALA A 161 15.88 -15.44 -33.97
C ALA A 161 17.27 -16.06 -33.65
N PHE A 162 17.43 -16.65 -32.47
CA PHE A 162 18.69 -17.27 -32.06
C PHE A 162 18.87 -18.69 -32.63
N PHE A 163 17.82 -19.52 -32.60
CA PHE A 163 17.92 -20.95 -32.90
C PHE A 163 17.55 -21.35 -34.34
N LEU A 164 16.79 -20.54 -35.10
CA LEU A 164 16.64 -20.80 -36.53
C LEU A 164 17.90 -20.39 -37.29
N SER A 165 18.62 -21.39 -37.80
CA SER A 165 19.68 -21.18 -38.78
C SER A 165 19.13 -21.21 -40.20
N HIS A 166 19.37 -20.17 -40.98
CA HIS A 166 19.10 -20.18 -42.41
C HIS A 166 20.12 -21.06 -43.12
N LYS A 167 19.65 -22.17 -43.67
CA LYS A 167 20.44 -23.10 -44.49
C LYS A 167 20.13 -22.84 -45.96
N ARG A 168 21.17 -22.67 -46.78
CA ARG A 168 21.06 -22.55 -48.24
C ARG A 168 21.83 -23.70 -48.88
N ILE A 169 21.22 -24.36 -49.84
CA ILE A 169 21.81 -25.45 -50.62
C ILE A 169 21.68 -25.07 -52.09
N TRP A 170 22.78 -25.22 -52.83
CA TRP A 170 22.85 -25.01 -54.27
C TRP A 170 23.21 -26.32 -54.94
N VAL A 171 22.53 -26.63 -56.03
CA VAL A 171 22.78 -27.80 -56.88
C VAL A 171 23.08 -27.30 -58.29
N ARG A 172 24.20 -27.74 -58.86
CA ARG A 172 24.57 -27.49 -60.25
C ARG A 172 24.71 -28.82 -60.97
N VAL A 173 24.02 -28.98 -62.09
CA VAL A 173 24.10 -30.16 -62.96
C VAL A 173 24.75 -29.75 -64.27
N THR A 174 25.87 -30.37 -64.65
CA THR A 174 26.59 -30.06 -65.90
C THR A 174 27.35 -31.29 -66.41
N ASN A 175 27.24 -31.59 -67.71
CA ASN A 175 27.95 -32.71 -68.37
C ASN A 175 27.89 -34.05 -67.60
N GLY A 176 26.70 -34.44 -67.13
CA GLY A 176 26.50 -35.68 -66.36
C GLY A 176 27.09 -35.67 -64.94
N ARG A 177 27.63 -34.53 -64.46
CA ARG A 177 28.11 -34.34 -63.09
C ARG A 177 27.15 -33.45 -62.30
N VAL A 178 26.87 -33.85 -61.07
CA VAL A 178 26.08 -33.07 -60.09
C VAL A 178 27.03 -32.55 -59.01
N THR A 179 27.13 -31.23 -58.89
CA THR A 179 27.87 -30.55 -57.83
C THR A 179 26.88 -29.93 -56.86
N VAL A 180 27.01 -30.25 -55.57
CA VAL A 180 26.15 -29.71 -54.51
C VAL A 180 27.01 -28.92 -53.53
N GLY A 181 26.60 -27.71 -53.19
CA GLY A 181 27.23 -26.89 -52.17
C GLY A 181 26.19 -26.37 -51.19
N GLY A 182 26.58 -26.10 -49.95
CA GLY A 182 25.66 -25.59 -48.94
C GLY A 182 26.34 -24.63 -47.97
N THR A 183 25.55 -23.74 -47.37
CA THR A 183 26.00 -22.90 -46.27
C THR A 183 24.89 -22.78 -45.23
N ALA A 184 25.28 -22.67 -43.96
CA ALA A 184 24.37 -22.39 -42.86
C ALA A 184 24.83 -21.12 -42.14
N SER A 185 23.88 -20.23 -41.83
CA SER A 185 24.19 -18.97 -41.15
C SER A 185 24.65 -19.16 -39.70
N LYS A 186 24.33 -20.31 -39.10
CA LYS A 186 24.63 -20.68 -37.71
C LYS A 186 24.77 -22.20 -37.61
N ASN A 187 25.46 -22.70 -36.58
CA ASN A 187 25.61 -24.14 -36.29
C ASN A 187 26.07 -24.97 -37.52
N GLN A 188 27.22 -24.59 -38.09
CA GLN A 188 27.77 -25.22 -39.30
C GLN A 188 28.05 -26.72 -39.12
N ALA A 189 28.55 -27.14 -37.96
CA ALA A 189 28.83 -28.56 -37.68
C ALA A 189 27.57 -29.45 -37.76
N ALA A 190 26.45 -29.00 -37.18
CA ALA A 190 25.19 -29.74 -37.30
C ALA A 190 24.63 -29.72 -38.73
N PHE A 191 24.88 -28.66 -39.50
CA PHE A 191 24.52 -28.60 -40.91
C PHE A 191 25.35 -29.55 -41.76
N GLU A 192 26.65 -29.65 -41.50
CA GLU A 192 27.57 -30.55 -42.21
C GLU A 192 27.13 -32.01 -42.10
N LEU A 193 26.84 -32.49 -40.88
CA LEU A 193 26.30 -33.83 -40.66
C LEU A 193 24.97 -34.08 -41.40
N LEU A 194 24.06 -33.09 -41.41
CA LEU A 194 22.81 -33.20 -42.15
C LEU A 194 23.02 -33.17 -43.68
N PHE A 195 23.99 -32.39 -44.14
CA PHE A 195 24.34 -32.24 -45.55
C PHE A 195 24.98 -33.52 -46.09
N GLU A 196 25.92 -34.12 -45.37
CA GLU A 196 26.53 -35.40 -45.75
C GLU A 196 25.47 -36.52 -45.85
N ASN A 197 24.59 -36.63 -44.86
CA ASN A 197 23.46 -37.57 -44.90
C ASN A 197 22.55 -37.35 -46.11
N LEU A 198 22.31 -36.09 -46.50
CA LEU A 198 21.53 -35.74 -47.69
C LEU A 198 22.24 -36.21 -48.97
N ILE A 199 23.55 -35.96 -49.10
CA ILE A 199 24.35 -36.41 -50.25
C ILE A 199 24.37 -37.93 -50.34
N GLU A 200 24.51 -38.63 -49.21
CA GLU A 200 24.52 -40.10 -49.19
C GLU A 200 23.20 -40.68 -49.68
N LYS A 201 22.05 -40.11 -49.26
CA LYS A 201 20.74 -40.51 -49.77
C LYS A 201 20.59 -40.26 -51.26
N MET A 202 21.08 -39.14 -51.79
CA MET A 202 21.00 -38.84 -53.22
C MET A 202 21.90 -39.75 -54.07
N LYS A 203 22.98 -40.31 -53.53
CA LYS A 203 23.82 -41.29 -54.23
C LYS A 203 23.18 -42.67 -54.34
N LYS A 204 22.18 -42.97 -53.50
CA LYS A 204 21.48 -44.27 -53.47
C LYS A 204 20.24 -44.32 -54.39
N VAL A 205 19.87 -43.18 -54.98
CA VAL A 205 18.79 -43.03 -55.97
C VAL A 205 19.42 -42.99 -57.36
#